data_AF-A0A8T2WNU4-F1
#
_entry.id   AF-A0A8T2WNU4-F1
#
_cell.length_a   1.000
_cell.length_b   1.000
_cell.length_c   1.000
_cell.angle_alpha   90.00
_cell.angle_beta   90.00
_cell.angle_gamma   90.00
#
_symmetry.space_group_name_H-M   'P 1'
#
loop_
_entity.id
_entity.type
_entity.pdbx_description
1 polymer ?
#
loop_
_entity_poly.entity_id
_entity_poly.type
_entity_poly.pdbx_seq_one_letter_code
_entity_poly.pdbx_strand_id
1 'polypeptide(L)'
;MVFQDFDLLSERRRLERRQKLRKKIAIAAVSGIAFFVIVGAGVFALVSNHKSSPGNNGGSAVPLPVESVKPISRVSRVIKTVCNATTYQETCQKTLEKEVEKDPSLAQPKNLLKIAIKAADEEMKKVLKKASSFKFDDPREKAAFEDCLELVENAKEELKDSVAHVGDDLGKLAKNAPDLNNWLSAVMSYQQTCIDGFPEGKLKSDMEKTFKASKELTSNSLAMVSSLTSFMKSFPFPAALNRRLLAKEDNSPALNKDDLPGWMSNEDRRILKGASKDKPKPNVTVAKDGSGDFKTISEALAAMPAKYEGRYVIFVKQGIYDETVTVTKKMANITIYGDGSQKTIVTGNKNFADGVQTFRTATFGILIALTL
;
A
#
# COMPACT_ATOMS: atom_id res chain seq x y z
N MET A 1 -20.57 -0.32 16.43
CA MET A 1 -21.58 -0.29 15.34
C MET A 1 -21.20 0.74 14.26
N VAL A 2 -19.98 0.69 13.71
CA VAL A 2 -19.49 1.75 12.78
C VAL A 2 -19.91 1.48 11.33
N PHE A 3 -20.15 0.22 10.95
CA PHE A 3 -20.37 -0.13 9.54
C PHE A 3 -21.78 0.18 9.01
N GLN A 4 -22.82 0.19 9.86
CA GLN A 4 -24.20 0.49 9.44
C GLN A 4 -24.41 1.94 8.96
N ASP A 5 -23.56 2.89 9.39
CA ASP A 5 -23.57 4.27 8.88
C ASP A 5 -23.29 4.34 7.37
N PHE A 6 -22.49 3.41 6.83
CA PHE A 6 -22.14 3.40 5.42
C PHE A 6 -23.32 3.01 4.52
N ASP A 7 -24.26 2.20 5.01
CA ASP A 7 -25.47 1.85 4.26
C ASP A 7 -26.37 3.08 4.10
N LEU A 8 -26.63 3.83 5.18
CA LEU A 8 -27.37 5.10 5.14
C LEU A 8 -26.70 6.14 4.22
N LEU A 9 -25.37 6.22 4.25
CA LEU A 9 -24.57 7.02 3.31
C LEU A 9 -24.66 6.51 1.87
N SER A 10 -24.81 5.20 1.65
CA SER A 10 -25.07 4.61 0.33
C SER A 10 -26.47 4.96 -0.16
N GLU A 11 -27.47 4.95 0.72
CA GLU A 11 -28.86 5.24 0.39
C GLU A 11 -29.09 6.72 0.10
N ARG A 12 -28.55 7.64 0.91
CA ARG A 12 -28.58 9.08 0.58
C ARG A 12 -27.93 9.34 -0.79
N ARG A 13 -26.77 8.72 -1.06
CA ARG A 13 -26.13 8.81 -2.40
C ARG A 13 -26.95 8.15 -3.50
N ARG A 14 -27.64 7.02 -3.26
CA ARG A 14 -28.59 6.40 -4.21
C ARG A 14 -29.78 7.31 -4.48
N LEU A 15 -30.30 8.02 -3.47
CA LEU A 15 -31.40 8.98 -3.62
C LEU A 15 -30.97 10.24 -4.38
N GLU A 16 -29.82 10.84 -4.07
CA GLU A 16 -29.26 11.97 -4.83
C GLU A 16 -28.90 11.57 -6.27
N ARG A 17 -28.28 10.39 -6.47
CA ARG A 17 -28.05 9.84 -7.82
C ARG A 17 -29.38 9.60 -8.53
N ARG A 18 -30.42 9.07 -7.88
CA ARG A 18 -31.78 8.93 -8.45
C ARG A 18 -32.42 10.29 -8.76
N GLN A 19 -32.18 11.35 -7.99
CA GLN A 19 -32.67 12.70 -8.30
C GLN A 19 -31.92 13.34 -9.48
N LYS A 20 -30.58 13.30 -9.48
CA LYS A 20 -29.73 13.74 -10.61
C LYS A 20 -30.06 12.94 -11.88
N LEU A 21 -30.25 11.63 -11.77
CA LEU A 21 -30.65 10.75 -12.87
C LEU A 21 -32.10 10.98 -13.32
N ARG A 22 -33.07 11.21 -12.42
CA ARG A 22 -34.44 11.60 -12.82
C ARG A 22 -34.47 12.93 -13.57
N LYS A 23 -33.65 13.91 -13.17
CA LYS A 23 -33.47 15.16 -13.94
C LYS A 23 -32.85 14.88 -15.33
N LYS A 24 -31.80 14.07 -15.41
CA LYS A 24 -31.19 13.66 -16.70
C LYS A 24 -32.16 12.83 -17.57
N ILE A 25 -32.95 11.93 -17.00
CA ILE A 25 -33.94 11.12 -17.71
C ILE A 25 -35.13 11.97 -18.16
N ALA A 26 -35.58 12.97 -17.39
CA ALA A 26 -36.61 13.90 -17.86
C ALA A 26 -36.15 14.65 -19.12
N ILE A 27 -34.91 15.13 -19.14
CA ILE A 27 -34.29 15.77 -20.31
C ILE A 27 -34.12 14.76 -21.47
N ALA A 28 -33.59 13.57 -21.19
CA ALA A 28 -33.34 12.55 -22.19
C ALA A 28 -34.61 11.87 -22.74
N ALA A 29 -35.71 11.82 -21.99
CA ALA A 29 -36.99 11.28 -22.45
C ALA A 29 -37.67 12.24 -23.44
N VAL A 30 -37.63 13.56 -23.17
CA VAL A 30 -38.09 14.58 -24.13
C VAL A 30 -37.32 14.49 -25.45
N SER A 31 -36.02 14.17 -25.40
CA SER A 31 -35.21 13.93 -26.62
C SER A 31 -35.42 12.52 -27.23
N GLY A 32 -35.65 11.49 -26.41
CA GLY A 32 -35.75 10.10 -26.82
C GLY A 32 -37.09 9.71 -27.43
N ILE A 33 -38.19 10.38 -27.05
CA ILE A 33 -39.51 10.19 -27.68
C ILE A 33 -39.47 10.52 -29.18
N ALA A 34 -38.59 11.43 -29.61
CA ALA A 34 -38.35 11.71 -31.03
C ALA A 34 -37.55 10.62 -31.77
N PHE A 35 -36.86 9.73 -31.05
CA PHE A 35 -35.97 8.70 -31.63
C PHE A 35 -36.60 7.29 -31.67
N PHE A 36 -37.43 6.94 -30.68
CA PHE A 36 -38.03 5.60 -30.55
C PHE A 36 -39.15 5.26 -31.55
N VAL A 37 -39.50 6.18 -32.45
CA VAL A 37 -40.44 5.92 -33.55
C VAL A 37 -39.79 5.14 -34.71
N ILE A 38 -38.46 5.13 -34.82
CA ILE A 38 -37.75 4.72 -36.05
C ILE A 38 -37.25 3.27 -36.04
N VAL A 39 -37.01 2.64 -34.88
CA VAL A 39 -36.34 1.31 -34.81
C VAL A 39 -37.17 0.29 -34.01
N GLY A 40 -37.92 -0.55 -34.73
CA GLY A 40 -38.73 -1.62 -34.14
C GLY A 40 -39.06 -2.77 -35.11
N ALA A 41 -38.08 -3.63 -35.42
CA ALA A 41 -38.29 -4.87 -36.18
C ALA A 41 -37.16 -5.92 -35.92
N GLY A 42 -37.51 -7.22 -35.77
CA GLY A 42 -36.59 -8.38 -35.75
C GLY A 42 -35.71 -8.52 -34.48
N VAL A 43 -35.87 -9.43 -33.49
CA VAL A 43 -36.60 -10.71 -33.25
C VAL A 43 -35.85 -12.02 -33.59
N PHE A 44 -35.38 -12.72 -32.53
CA PHE A 44 -35.04 -14.17 -32.42
C PHE A 44 -33.83 -14.68 -33.28
N ALA A 45 -33.18 -15.86 -33.12
CA ALA A 45 -33.15 -17.01 -32.19
C ALA A 45 -31.93 -17.95 -32.57
N LEU A 46 -31.48 -19.04 -31.92
CA LEU A 46 -31.50 -19.64 -30.55
C LEU A 46 -30.54 -20.89 -30.55
N VAL A 47 -30.22 -21.49 -29.36
CA VAL A 47 -29.85 -22.94 -29.16
C VAL A 47 -28.46 -23.43 -29.70
N SER A 48 -27.69 -24.39 -29.14
CA SER A 48 -27.51 -24.98 -27.78
C SER A 48 -26.29 -25.95 -27.70
N ASN A 49 -25.78 -26.22 -26.49
CA ASN A 49 -25.04 -27.45 -26.06
C ASN A 49 -23.64 -27.75 -26.70
N HIS A 50 -22.77 -28.66 -26.19
CA HIS A 50 -22.90 -29.71 -25.16
C HIS A 50 -21.53 -30.13 -24.48
N LYS A 51 -21.61 -30.60 -23.22
CA LYS A 51 -20.92 -31.79 -22.61
C LYS A 51 -19.46 -31.76 -22.05
N SER A 52 -19.38 -32.04 -20.73
CA SER A 52 -18.50 -32.99 -20.00
C SER A 52 -16.96 -32.87 -19.87
N SER A 53 -16.53 -32.84 -18.59
CA SER A 53 -15.22 -33.23 -18.00
C SER A 53 -15.20 -34.77 -17.71
N PRO A 54 -14.30 -35.44 -16.92
CA PRO A 54 -13.11 -35.00 -16.15
C PRO A 54 -11.86 -35.96 -16.04
N GLY A 55 -10.81 -35.51 -15.32
CA GLY A 55 -9.93 -36.36 -14.46
C GLY A 55 -8.48 -36.68 -14.94
N ASN A 56 -7.55 -37.19 -14.11
CA ASN A 56 -7.36 -37.09 -12.64
C ASN A 56 -5.93 -37.60 -12.20
N ASN A 57 -5.36 -37.11 -11.07
CA ASN A 57 -4.12 -37.57 -10.37
C ASN A 57 -2.77 -37.54 -11.16
N GLY A 58 -1.56 -37.57 -10.59
CA GLY A 58 -1.07 -37.43 -9.19
C GLY A 58 0.19 -38.27 -8.87
N GLY A 59 1.29 -37.71 -8.29
CA GLY A 59 2.47 -38.51 -7.84
C GLY A 59 3.75 -37.76 -7.37
N SER A 60 4.43 -38.31 -6.34
CA SER A 60 5.73 -37.92 -5.70
C SER A 60 6.98 -38.18 -6.60
N ALA A 61 8.17 -37.54 -6.51
CA ALA A 61 9.10 -37.13 -5.42
C ALA A 61 9.99 -38.30 -4.87
N VAL A 62 11.25 -38.15 -4.35
CA VAL A 62 11.84 -37.03 -3.57
C VAL A 62 13.37 -36.68 -3.75
N PRO A 63 14.42 -37.52 -3.46
CA PRO A 63 15.51 -37.03 -2.56
C PRO A 63 17.04 -37.21 -2.91
N LEU A 64 17.88 -36.29 -2.39
CA LEU A 64 19.29 -36.43 -1.86
C LEU A 64 20.48 -36.66 -2.85
N PRO A 65 21.78 -36.45 -2.45
CA PRO A 65 22.35 -36.17 -1.10
C PRO A 65 23.15 -34.83 -0.95
N VAL A 66 23.93 -34.71 0.14
CA VAL A 66 24.68 -33.53 0.62
C VAL A 66 26.13 -33.92 0.96
N GLU A 67 27.11 -33.01 0.85
CA GLU A 67 28.48 -33.28 1.31
C GLU A 67 29.22 -32.07 1.97
N SER A 68 30.51 -32.28 2.30
CA SER A 68 31.29 -31.52 3.29
C SER A 68 31.70 -30.10 2.88
N VAL A 69 31.96 -29.21 3.87
CA VAL A 69 32.24 -27.78 3.59
C VAL A 69 33.31 -27.16 4.54
N LYS A 70 34.21 -26.37 3.93
CA LYS A 70 35.39 -25.60 4.45
C LYS A 70 35.00 -24.44 5.42
N PRO A 71 35.85 -23.47 5.84
CA PRO A 71 35.39 -22.27 6.59
C PRO A 71 34.18 -21.53 5.98
N ILE A 72 34.03 -21.56 4.65
CA ILE A 72 32.83 -21.11 3.91
C ILE A 72 31.53 -21.75 4.46
N SER A 73 31.62 -22.94 5.06
CA SER A 73 30.51 -23.65 5.72
C SER A 73 29.84 -22.84 6.81
N ARG A 74 30.59 -22.04 7.58
CA ARG A 74 30.03 -21.30 8.71
C ARG A 74 29.20 -20.13 8.20
N VAL A 75 29.65 -19.50 7.11
CA VAL A 75 28.91 -18.46 6.37
C VAL A 75 27.68 -19.07 5.68
N SER A 76 27.86 -20.06 4.81
CA SER A 76 26.76 -20.69 4.06
C SER A 76 25.72 -21.33 4.99
N ARG A 77 26.12 -21.89 6.15
CA ARG A 77 25.17 -22.40 7.17
C ARG A 77 24.37 -21.29 7.84
N VAL A 78 24.96 -20.12 8.11
CA VAL A 78 24.21 -18.96 8.64
C VAL A 78 23.25 -18.42 7.58
N ILE A 79 23.71 -18.27 6.32
CA ILE A 79 22.85 -17.87 5.19
C ILE A 79 21.68 -18.85 5.03
N LYS A 80 21.94 -20.16 5.02
CA LYS A 80 20.91 -21.20 4.92
C LYS A 80 19.92 -21.15 6.08
N THR A 81 20.37 -21.02 7.32
CA THR A 81 19.47 -20.86 8.48
C THR A 81 18.56 -19.63 8.35
N VAL A 82 19.09 -18.50 7.89
CA VAL A 82 18.29 -17.28 7.68
C VAL A 82 17.34 -17.42 6.48
N CYS A 83 17.77 -18.04 5.39
CA CYS A 83 16.94 -18.27 4.21
C CYS A 83 15.88 -19.37 4.38
N ASN A 84 16.06 -20.33 5.29
CA ASN A 84 15.06 -21.38 5.57
C ASN A 84 13.70 -20.81 6.03
N ALA A 85 13.69 -19.61 6.64
CA ALA A 85 12.47 -18.92 7.05
C ALA A 85 11.78 -18.17 5.90
N THR A 86 12.35 -18.15 4.69
CA THR A 86 11.90 -17.34 3.55
C THR A 86 11.17 -18.18 2.50
N THR A 87 10.28 -17.54 1.74
CA THR A 87 9.49 -18.19 0.69
C THR A 87 10.34 -18.59 -0.53
N TYR A 88 11.28 -17.73 -0.93
CA TYR A 88 12.08 -17.92 -2.15
C TYR A 88 13.54 -18.23 -1.78
N GLN A 89 13.74 -19.42 -1.21
CA GLN A 89 14.99 -19.84 -0.56
C GLN A 89 16.21 -19.79 -1.49
N GLU A 90 16.07 -20.18 -2.76
CA GLU A 90 17.14 -20.13 -3.75
C GLU A 90 17.58 -18.69 -4.05
N THR A 91 16.61 -17.80 -4.31
CA THR A 91 16.85 -16.37 -4.54
C THR A 91 17.46 -15.69 -3.32
N CYS A 92 17.09 -16.12 -2.10
CA CYS A 92 17.73 -15.70 -0.86
C CYS A 92 19.21 -16.13 -0.80
N GLN A 93 19.49 -17.45 -0.91
CA GLN A 93 20.84 -18.01 -0.78
C GLN A 93 21.79 -17.42 -1.83
N LYS A 94 21.41 -17.49 -3.11
CA LYS A 94 22.20 -16.98 -4.25
C LYS A 94 22.53 -15.49 -4.17
N THR A 95 21.64 -14.69 -3.57
CA THR A 95 21.85 -13.24 -3.41
C THR A 95 22.79 -12.94 -2.24
N LEU A 96 22.64 -13.66 -1.12
CA LEU A 96 23.48 -13.45 0.06
C LEU A 96 24.89 -14.02 -0.14
N GLU A 97 25.03 -15.21 -0.72
CA GLU A 97 26.33 -15.85 -0.96
C GLU A 97 27.21 -14.98 -1.86
N LYS A 98 26.68 -14.51 -2.99
CA LYS A 98 27.39 -13.62 -3.94
C LYS A 98 27.97 -12.35 -3.30
N GLU A 99 27.33 -11.79 -2.28
CA GLU A 99 27.78 -10.55 -1.63
C GLU A 99 28.70 -10.82 -0.43
N VAL A 100 28.49 -11.91 0.31
CA VAL A 100 29.36 -12.31 1.43
C VAL A 100 30.64 -13.02 0.96
N GLU A 101 30.68 -13.56 -0.26
CA GLU A 101 31.91 -14.00 -0.94
C GLU A 101 32.91 -12.85 -1.14
N LYS A 102 32.43 -11.61 -1.30
CA LYS A 102 33.27 -10.41 -1.46
C LYS A 102 33.78 -9.88 -0.12
N ASP A 103 32.95 -9.96 0.93
CA ASP A 103 33.28 -9.55 2.29
C ASP A 103 32.66 -10.51 3.32
N PRO A 104 33.45 -11.48 3.82
CA PRO A 104 33.01 -12.44 4.83
C PRO A 104 32.54 -11.80 6.16
N SER A 105 32.86 -10.54 6.45
CA SER A 105 32.38 -9.84 7.66
C SER A 105 30.87 -9.58 7.61
N LEU A 106 30.27 -9.59 6.42
CA LEU A 106 28.84 -9.39 6.20
C LEU A 106 27.97 -10.58 6.59
N ALA A 107 28.56 -11.71 7.02
CA ALA A 107 27.84 -12.90 7.48
C ALA A 107 26.99 -12.71 8.76
N GLN A 108 27.04 -11.53 9.40
CA GLN A 108 26.17 -11.21 10.54
C GLN A 108 24.70 -11.11 10.09
N PRO A 109 23.71 -11.71 10.79
CA PRO A 109 22.33 -11.77 10.28
C PRO A 109 21.65 -10.41 10.00
N LYS A 110 21.97 -9.35 10.76
CA LYS A 110 21.54 -7.97 10.46
C LYS A 110 22.12 -7.42 9.14
N ASN A 111 23.33 -7.83 8.78
CA ASN A 111 24.00 -7.40 7.55
C ASN A 111 23.43 -8.18 6.35
N LEU A 112 23.12 -9.48 6.53
CA LEU A 112 22.37 -10.27 5.55
C LEU A 112 21.01 -9.63 5.23
N LEU A 113 20.27 -9.16 6.26
CA LEU A 113 19.02 -8.41 6.02
C LEU A 113 19.26 -7.10 5.25
N LYS A 114 20.28 -6.30 5.61
CA LYS A 114 20.63 -5.09 4.83
C LYS A 114 21.03 -5.42 3.39
N ILE A 115 21.66 -6.58 3.12
CA ILE A 115 21.97 -7.03 1.75
C ILE A 115 20.69 -7.38 1.00
N ALA A 116 19.78 -8.17 1.58
CA ALA A 116 18.53 -8.58 0.91
C ALA A 116 17.66 -7.37 0.51
N ILE A 117 17.51 -6.38 1.40
CA ILE A 117 16.75 -5.14 1.12
C ILE A 117 17.47 -4.28 0.06
N LYS A 118 18.81 -4.14 0.12
CA LYS A 118 19.59 -3.43 -0.91
C LYS A 118 19.50 -4.11 -2.27
N ALA A 119 19.49 -5.44 -2.31
CA ALA A 119 19.35 -6.19 -3.55
C ALA A 119 17.97 -5.94 -4.20
N ALA A 120 16.90 -5.84 -3.40
CA ALA A 120 15.59 -5.43 -3.90
C ALA A 120 15.63 -4.02 -4.53
N ASP A 121 16.28 -3.03 -3.90
CA ASP A 121 16.44 -1.67 -4.47
C ASP A 121 17.26 -1.67 -5.78
N GLU A 122 18.31 -2.51 -5.89
CA GLU A 122 19.04 -2.69 -7.14
C GLU A 122 18.21 -3.36 -8.25
N GLU A 123 17.28 -4.27 -7.93
CA GLU A 123 16.31 -4.77 -8.90
C GLU A 123 15.29 -3.67 -9.30
N MET A 124 14.76 -2.88 -8.36
CA MET A 124 13.86 -1.77 -8.66
C MET A 124 14.51 -0.71 -9.56
N LYS A 125 15.81 -0.44 -9.39
CA LYS A 125 16.60 0.44 -10.28
C LYS A 125 16.68 -0.09 -11.72
N LYS A 126 16.51 -1.39 -11.97
CA LYS A 126 16.45 -1.93 -13.34
C LYS A 126 15.14 -1.61 -14.04
N VAL A 127 14.03 -1.47 -13.30
CA VAL A 127 12.74 -1.03 -13.86
C VAL A 127 12.91 0.37 -14.47
N LEU A 128 13.47 1.30 -13.71
CA LEU A 128 13.74 2.67 -14.18
C LEU A 128 14.74 2.72 -15.33
N LYS A 129 15.78 1.87 -15.33
CA LYS A 129 16.73 1.77 -16.45
C LYS A 129 16.11 1.21 -17.73
N LYS A 130 15.02 0.43 -17.65
CA LYS A 130 14.23 0.00 -18.81
C LYS A 130 13.20 1.04 -19.26
N ALA A 131 12.91 2.07 -18.47
CA ALA A 131 11.85 3.03 -18.80
C ALA A 131 12.05 3.72 -20.15
N SER A 132 13.29 4.10 -20.48
CA SER A 132 13.65 4.73 -21.75
C SER A 132 13.65 3.78 -22.96
N SER A 133 13.50 2.47 -22.77
CA SER A 133 13.41 1.49 -23.87
C SER A 133 11.99 1.01 -24.17
N PHE A 134 10.98 1.44 -23.41
CA PHE A 134 9.59 1.20 -23.76
C PHE A 134 9.07 2.22 -24.78
N LYS A 135 8.31 1.70 -25.75
CA LYS A 135 7.40 2.47 -26.59
C LYS A 135 5.99 2.03 -26.23
N PHE A 136 5.05 2.97 -26.26
CA PHE A 136 3.66 2.73 -25.90
C PHE A 136 2.80 3.08 -27.12
N ASP A 137 2.10 2.07 -27.64
CA ASP A 137 1.20 2.24 -28.78
C ASP A 137 -0.24 2.56 -28.30
N ASP A 138 -0.62 2.11 -27.09
CA ASP A 138 -1.85 2.50 -26.40
C ASP A 138 -1.59 3.64 -25.36
N PRO A 139 -2.32 4.77 -25.40
CA PRO A 139 -2.32 5.78 -24.34
C PRO A 139 -2.57 5.23 -22.93
N ARG A 140 -3.32 4.13 -22.78
CA ARG A 140 -3.56 3.47 -21.49
C ARG A 140 -2.30 2.78 -20.95
N GLU A 141 -1.53 2.13 -21.82
CA GLU A 141 -0.23 1.54 -21.44
C GLU A 141 0.75 2.64 -21.02
N LYS A 142 0.77 3.78 -21.71
CA LYS A 142 1.57 4.95 -21.32
C LYS A 142 1.17 5.48 -19.94
N ALA A 143 -0.12 5.66 -19.67
CA ALA A 143 -0.62 6.11 -18.37
C ALA A 143 -0.35 5.10 -17.25
N ALA A 144 -0.51 3.79 -17.52
CA ALA A 144 -0.14 2.72 -16.59
C ALA A 144 1.36 2.74 -16.26
N PHE A 145 2.20 3.05 -17.25
CA PHE A 145 3.63 3.16 -17.07
C PHE A 145 4.03 4.40 -16.25
N GLU A 146 3.40 5.55 -16.47
CA GLU A 146 3.61 6.75 -15.67
C GLU A 146 3.21 6.54 -14.19
N ASP A 147 2.08 5.87 -13.94
CA ASP A 147 1.69 5.44 -12.59
C ASP A 147 2.67 4.41 -12.00
N CYS A 148 3.19 3.49 -12.82
CA CYS A 148 4.19 2.52 -12.38
C CYS A 148 5.52 3.19 -11.98
N LEU A 149 5.98 4.23 -12.69
CA LEU A 149 7.17 4.98 -12.29
C LEU A 149 6.98 5.61 -10.91
N GLU A 150 5.83 6.23 -10.67
CA GLU A 150 5.47 6.83 -9.37
C GLU A 150 5.52 5.78 -8.23
N LEU A 151 4.95 4.60 -8.48
CA LEU A 151 4.95 3.46 -7.55
C LEU A 151 6.37 2.87 -7.33
N VAL A 152 7.21 2.82 -8.36
CA VAL A 152 8.61 2.36 -8.28
C VAL A 152 9.46 3.35 -7.46
N GLU A 153 9.21 4.64 -7.57
CA GLU A 153 9.91 5.66 -6.79
C GLU A 153 9.54 5.58 -5.30
N ASN A 154 8.25 5.43 -4.98
CA ASN A 154 7.76 5.15 -3.62
C ASN A 154 8.45 3.91 -3.02
N ALA A 155 8.42 2.78 -3.74
CA ALA A 155 9.05 1.54 -3.32
C ALA A 155 10.58 1.68 -3.10
N LYS A 156 11.28 2.43 -3.94
CA LYS A 156 12.71 2.73 -3.76
C LYS A 156 12.99 3.60 -2.52
N GLU A 157 12.04 4.42 -2.08
CA GLU A 157 12.19 5.22 -0.86
C GLU A 157 11.99 4.35 0.39
N GLU A 158 10.88 3.60 0.46
CA GLU A 158 10.60 2.68 1.57
C GLU A 158 11.69 1.60 1.75
N LEU A 159 12.33 1.16 0.65
CA LEU A 159 13.49 0.26 0.70
C LEU A 159 14.73 0.93 1.32
N LYS A 160 14.98 2.22 1.05
CA LYS A 160 16.11 2.96 1.68
C LYS A 160 15.85 3.20 3.16
N ASP A 161 14.63 3.63 3.50
CA ASP A 161 14.23 3.85 4.89
C ASP A 161 14.30 2.53 5.67
N SER A 162 13.92 1.40 5.05
CA SER A 162 14.15 0.06 5.61
C SER A 162 15.64 -0.24 5.86
N VAL A 163 16.52 -0.01 4.88
CA VAL A 163 17.97 -0.24 5.04
C VAL A 163 18.58 0.60 6.17
N ALA A 164 18.14 1.85 6.32
CA ALA A 164 18.56 2.72 7.41
C ALA A 164 18.08 2.19 8.78
N HIS A 165 16.81 1.80 8.88
CA HIS A 165 16.17 1.45 10.15
C HIS A 165 16.40 0.01 10.64
N VAL A 166 17.06 -0.87 9.87
CA VAL A 166 17.60 -2.15 10.42
C VAL A 166 18.56 -1.92 11.60
N GLY A 167 19.18 -0.73 11.69
CA GLY A 167 20.01 -0.34 12.84
C GLY A 167 21.35 -1.06 12.93
N ASP A 168 21.99 -0.95 14.09
CA ASP A 168 23.38 -1.42 14.32
C ASP A 168 23.46 -2.71 15.13
N ASP A 169 22.37 -3.04 15.82
CA ASP A 169 22.25 -4.15 16.76
C ASP A 169 20.84 -4.76 16.65
N LEU A 170 20.67 -5.99 17.16
CA LEU A 170 19.40 -6.69 17.04
C LEU A 170 18.28 -6.07 17.90
N GLY A 171 18.63 -5.30 18.95
CA GLY A 171 17.64 -4.60 19.78
C GLY A 171 16.97 -3.45 19.03
N LYS A 172 17.75 -2.65 18.28
CA LYS A 172 17.24 -1.66 17.32
C LYS A 172 16.41 -2.32 16.23
N LEU A 173 16.87 -3.42 15.63
CA LEU A 173 16.09 -4.19 14.66
C LEU A 173 14.73 -4.63 15.24
N ALA A 174 14.72 -5.19 16.44
CA ALA A 174 13.48 -5.65 17.09
C ALA A 174 12.53 -4.51 17.46
N LYS A 175 13.05 -3.34 17.84
CA LYS A 175 12.26 -2.14 18.08
C LYS A 175 11.62 -1.61 16.79
N ASN A 176 12.39 -1.56 15.69
CA ASN A 176 11.99 -0.95 14.42
C ASN A 176 11.27 -1.95 13.48
N ALA A 177 11.12 -3.21 13.89
CA ALA A 177 10.47 -4.25 13.09
C ALA A 177 9.03 -3.95 12.65
N PRO A 178 8.17 -3.25 13.43
CA PRO A 178 6.86 -2.82 12.93
C PRO A 178 6.97 -1.92 11.69
N ASP A 179 7.91 -0.98 11.70
CA ASP A 179 8.14 -0.04 10.60
C ASP A 179 8.73 -0.76 9.39
N LEU A 180 9.74 -1.63 9.61
CA LEU A 180 10.31 -2.50 8.57
C LEU A 180 9.24 -3.41 7.92
N ASN A 181 8.34 -3.98 8.72
CA ASN A 181 7.25 -4.80 8.21
C ASN A 181 6.25 -3.96 7.38
N ASN A 182 5.93 -2.75 7.83
CA ASN A 182 5.08 -1.81 7.09
C ASN A 182 5.70 -1.44 5.74
N TRP A 183 6.95 -0.95 5.74
CA TRP A 183 7.67 -0.53 4.54
C TRP A 183 7.86 -1.66 3.52
N LEU A 184 8.31 -2.84 3.95
CA LEU A 184 8.50 -3.97 3.03
C LEU A 184 7.16 -4.49 2.47
N SER A 185 6.06 -4.41 3.25
CA SER A 185 4.72 -4.74 2.75
C SER A 185 4.19 -3.68 1.76
N ALA A 186 4.48 -2.40 2.00
CA ALA A 186 4.15 -1.31 1.07
C ALA A 186 4.91 -1.48 -0.27
N VAL A 187 6.21 -1.83 -0.22
CA VAL A 187 7.02 -2.13 -1.41
C VAL A 187 6.40 -3.25 -2.25
N MET A 188 6.01 -4.38 -1.63
CA MET A 188 5.31 -5.46 -2.35
C MET A 188 3.99 -4.99 -2.95
N SER A 189 3.26 -4.14 -2.23
CA SER A 189 1.98 -3.56 -2.68
C SER A 189 2.17 -2.63 -3.88
N TYR A 190 3.23 -1.81 -3.92
CA TYR A 190 3.56 -0.95 -5.06
C TYR A 190 4.03 -1.75 -6.28
N GLN A 191 4.87 -2.77 -6.07
CA GLN A 191 5.29 -3.70 -7.12
C GLN A 191 4.11 -4.47 -7.74
N GLN A 192 3.07 -4.77 -6.95
CA GLN A 192 1.84 -5.40 -7.44
C GLN A 192 0.93 -4.40 -8.14
N THR A 193 0.68 -3.24 -7.53
CA THR A 193 -0.18 -2.17 -8.08
C THR A 193 0.31 -1.65 -9.43
N CYS A 194 1.64 -1.56 -9.64
CA CYS A 194 2.20 -1.22 -10.95
C CYS A 194 1.77 -2.25 -12.02
N ILE A 195 1.94 -3.54 -11.74
CA ILE A 195 1.59 -4.63 -12.68
C ILE A 195 0.09 -4.67 -12.97
N ASP A 196 -0.74 -4.48 -11.95
CA ASP A 196 -2.20 -4.48 -12.09
C ASP A 196 -2.76 -3.22 -12.78
N GLY A 197 -1.94 -2.18 -12.94
CA GLY A 197 -2.28 -1.00 -13.75
C GLY A 197 -2.20 -1.23 -15.26
N PHE A 198 -1.45 -2.25 -15.73
CA PHE A 198 -1.34 -2.54 -17.16
C PHE A 198 -2.54 -3.36 -17.67
N PRO A 199 -3.00 -3.11 -18.90
CA PRO A 199 -3.97 -3.99 -19.57
C PRO A 199 -3.38 -5.38 -19.81
N GLU A 200 -4.25 -6.38 -19.96
CA GLU A 200 -3.84 -7.75 -20.29
C GLU A 200 -3.11 -7.79 -21.64
N GLY A 201 -1.86 -8.24 -21.64
CA GLY A 201 -1.01 -8.20 -22.81
C GLY A 201 0.47 -8.37 -22.51
N LYS A 202 1.31 -8.10 -23.53
CA LYS A 202 2.75 -8.33 -23.46
C LYS A 202 3.44 -7.48 -22.39
N LEU A 203 3.11 -6.19 -22.30
CA LEU A 203 3.75 -5.28 -21.33
C LEU A 203 3.52 -5.72 -19.88
N LYS A 204 2.30 -6.15 -19.53
CA LYS A 204 1.99 -6.69 -18.20
C LYS A 204 2.88 -7.88 -17.86
N SER A 205 2.97 -8.87 -18.76
CA SER A 205 3.83 -10.05 -18.58
C SER A 205 5.33 -9.70 -18.51
N ASP A 206 5.78 -8.70 -19.27
CA ASP A 206 7.18 -8.24 -19.23
C ASP A 206 7.49 -7.39 -17.97
N MET A 207 6.49 -6.73 -17.38
CA MET A 207 6.57 -6.15 -16.04
C MET A 207 6.62 -7.23 -14.95
N GLU A 208 5.74 -8.24 -14.98
CA GLU A 208 5.79 -9.39 -14.05
C GLU A 208 7.18 -10.02 -14.00
N LYS A 209 7.77 -10.32 -15.16
CA LYS A 209 9.14 -10.84 -15.28
C LYS A 209 10.19 -9.88 -14.72
N THR A 210 10.01 -8.57 -14.91
CA THR A 210 10.96 -7.54 -14.45
C THR A 210 10.89 -7.33 -12.93
N PHE A 211 9.70 -7.36 -12.33
CA PHE A 211 9.52 -7.23 -10.88
C PHE A 211 9.77 -8.53 -10.12
N LYS A 212 9.70 -9.71 -10.75
CA LYS A 212 9.82 -11.03 -10.09
C LYS A 212 10.96 -11.07 -9.07
N ALA A 213 12.19 -10.79 -9.49
CA ALA A 213 13.36 -10.82 -8.60
C ALA A 213 13.23 -9.84 -7.41
N SER A 214 12.68 -8.65 -7.64
CA SER A 214 12.45 -7.67 -6.57
C SER A 214 11.35 -8.11 -5.60
N LYS A 215 10.23 -8.67 -6.10
CA LYS A 215 9.13 -9.21 -5.27
C LYS A 215 9.64 -10.36 -4.39
N GLU A 216 10.44 -11.27 -4.95
CA GLU A 216 11.06 -12.37 -4.20
C GLU A 216 11.99 -11.84 -3.10
N LEU A 217 12.85 -10.86 -3.41
CA LEU A 217 13.79 -10.28 -2.45
C LEU A 217 13.10 -9.45 -1.35
N THR A 218 12.05 -8.69 -1.67
CA THR A 218 11.25 -7.98 -0.65
C THR A 218 10.49 -8.97 0.24
N SER A 219 9.86 -10.00 -0.34
CA SER A 219 9.18 -11.06 0.41
C SER A 219 10.12 -11.83 1.33
N ASN A 220 11.33 -12.15 0.86
CA ASN A 220 12.36 -12.78 1.66
C ASN A 220 12.84 -11.84 2.79
N SER A 221 13.03 -10.55 2.50
CA SER A 221 13.43 -9.55 3.50
C SER A 221 12.39 -9.42 4.64
N LEU A 222 11.10 -9.41 4.32
CA LEU A 222 10.01 -9.35 5.29
C LEU A 222 9.98 -10.60 6.20
N ALA A 223 10.16 -11.78 5.61
CA ALA A 223 10.31 -13.03 6.36
C ALA A 223 11.58 -13.05 7.24
N MET A 224 12.69 -12.47 6.76
CA MET A 224 13.93 -12.32 7.54
C MET A 224 13.74 -11.38 8.74
N VAL A 225 13.01 -10.26 8.62
CA VAL A 225 12.67 -9.40 9.78
C VAL A 225 11.92 -10.20 10.85
N SER A 226 10.92 -10.98 10.43
CA SER A 226 10.11 -11.82 11.33
C SER A 226 10.94 -12.93 12.00
N SER A 227 11.84 -13.58 11.25
CA SER A 227 12.73 -14.62 11.78
C SER A 227 13.75 -14.06 12.79
N LEU A 228 14.36 -12.91 12.48
CA LEU A 228 15.41 -12.32 13.32
C LEU A 228 14.85 -11.73 14.62
N THR A 229 13.64 -11.15 14.57
CA THR A 229 12.95 -10.68 15.78
C THR A 229 12.44 -11.83 16.65
N SER A 230 11.95 -12.91 16.04
CA SER A 230 11.58 -14.14 16.76
C SER A 230 12.78 -14.75 17.49
N PHE A 231 13.94 -14.88 16.80
CA PHE A 231 15.18 -15.38 17.41
C PHE A 231 15.61 -14.54 18.63
N MET A 232 15.45 -13.21 18.59
CA MET A 232 15.71 -12.35 19.74
C MET A 232 14.74 -12.58 20.91
N LYS A 233 13.46 -12.87 20.66
CA LYS A 233 12.50 -13.24 21.71
C LYS A 233 12.84 -14.60 22.33
N SER A 234 13.47 -15.52 21.59
CA SER A 234 13.87 -16.85 22.07
C SER A 234 15.16 -16.88 22.91
N PHE A 235 16.06 -15.89 22.79
CA PHE A 235 17.32 -15.83 23.53
C PHE A 235 17.34 -14.65 24.53
N PRO A 236 16.83 -14.83 25.76
CA PRO A 236 16.92 -13.82 26.81
C PRO A 236 18.36 -13.70 27.32
N PHE A 237 19.12 -12.74 26.78
CA PHE A 237 20.46 -12.42 27.29
C PHE A 237 20.40 -11.95 28.75
N PRO A 238 21.15 -12.57 29.69
CA PRO A 238 21.14 -12.20 31.11
C PRO A 238 22.00 -10.95 31.38
N ALA A 239 21.67 -9.83 30.75
CA ALA A 239 22.41 -8.57 30.87
C ALA A 239 21.48 -7.34 30.95
N ALA A 240 21.11 -6.99 32.18
CA ALA A 240 20.75 -5.63 32.63
C ALA A 240 19.85 -4.74 31.73
N LEU A 241 18.55 -5.04 31.66
CA LEU A 241 17.52 -3.99 31.57
C LEU A 241 16.31 -4.33 32.47
N ASN A 242 15.57 -3.29 32.87
CA ASN A 242 14.52 -3.36 33.88
C ASN A 242 13.42 -4.38 33.55
N ARG A 243 13.03 -5.18 34.55
CA ARG A 243 11.95 -6.19 34.47
C ARG A 243 10.57 -5.54 34.39
N ARG A 244 10.26 -4.88 33.27
CA ARG A 244 8.89 -4.53 32.90
C ARG A 244 8.19 -5.85 32.58
N LEU A 245 7.23 -6.24 33.42
CA LEU A 245 6.54 -7.53 33.27
C LEU A 245 5.96 -7.63 31.85
N LEU A 246 6.26 -8.73 31.14
CA LEU A 246 5.73 -8.95 29.81
C LEU A 246 4.21 -9.09 29.91
N ALA A 247 3.48 -8.11 29.35
CA ALA A 247 2.10 -8.32 29.00
C ALA A 247 2.02 -9.48 28.01
N LYS A 248 1.03 -10.36 28.17
CA LYS A 248 0.86 -11.54 27.33
C LYS A 248 0.55 -11.11 25.90
N GLU A 249 1.54 -11.16 25.02
CA GLU A 249 1.36 -10.99 23.57
C GLU A 249 0.67 -12.23 22.99
N ASP A 250 -0.62 -12.39 23.29
CA ASP A 250 -1.51 -13.12 22.39
C ASP A 250 -1.56 -12.36 21.04
N ASN A 251 -1.67 -13.08 19.91
CA ASN A 251 -1.53 -12.50 18.55
C ASN A 251 -2.62 -11.50 18.12
N SER A 252 -3.43 -10.99 19.05
CA SER A 252 -4.24 -9.80 18.85
C SER A 252 -3.33 -8.58 18.61
N PRO A 253 -3.77 -7.55 17.86
CA PRO A 253 -3.09 -6.26 17.90
C PRO A 253 -3.05 -5.77 19.35
N ALA A 254 -1.92 -5.19 19.78
CA ALA A 254 -1.69 -4.74 21.15
C ALA A 254 -2.52 -3.50 21.48
N LEU A 255 -3.84 -3.69 21.64
CA LEU A 255 -4.77 -2.68 22.13
C LEU A 255 -4.60 -2.51 23.64
N ASN A 256 -4.70 -1.26 24.08
CA ASN A 256 -4.76 -0.94 25.51
C ASN A 256 -6.17 -1.26 26.05
N LYS A 257 -6.41 -1.05 27.35
CA LYS A 257 -7.75 -1.07 27.98
C LYS A 257 -8.79 -0.10 27.38
N ASP A 258 -8.36 0.68 26.39
CA ASP A 258 -9.10 1.71 25.65
C ASP A 258 -9.54 1.26 24.25
N ASP A 259 -9.28 0.00 23.85
CA ASP A 259 -9.40 -0.51 22.46
C ASP A 259 -8.60 0.28 21.40
N LEU A 260 -7.55 1.00 21.83
CA LEU A 260 -6.66 1.78 20.96
C LEU A 260 -5.22 1.21 20.96
N PRO A 261 -4.48 1.24 19.83
CA PRO A 261 -3.16 0.61 19.72
C PRO A 261 -2.07 1.17 20.63
N GLY A 262 -1.19 0.29 21.12
CA GLY A 262 -0.04 0.61 21.98
C GLY A 262 0.87 1.73 21.48
N TRP A 263 1.09 1.82 20.17
CA TRP A 263 1.99 2.79 19.52
C TRP A 263 1.40 4.20 19.39
N MET A 264 0.07 4.34 19.47
CA MET A 264 -0.63 5.62 19.25
C MET A 264 -0.40 6.58 20.41
N SER A 265 -0.14 7.86 20.14
CA SER A 265 0.07 8.90 21.17
C SER A 265 -1.17 9.13 22.05
N ASN A 266 -1.00 9.71 23.23
CA ASN A 266 -2.13 10.03 24.11
C ASN A 266 -3.02 11.12 23.49
N GLU A 267 -2.40 12.02 22.75
CA GLU A 267 -2.98 13.14 22.04
C GLU A 267 -3.90 12.64 20.91
N ASP A 268 -3.44 11.66 20.13
CA ASP A 268 -4.23 11.04 19.05
C ASP A 268 -5.38 10.19 19.60
N ARG A 269 -5.13 9.42 20.67
CA ARG A 269 -6.20 8.70 21.40
C ARG A 269 -7.27 9.66 21.90
N ARG A 270 -6.89 10.85 22.40
CA ARG A 270 -7.81 11.87 22.89
C ARG A 270 -8.69 12.45 21.78
N ILE A 271 -8.13 12.67 20.58
CA ILE A 271 -8.88 13.09 19.39
C ILE A 271 -9.85 11.99 18.94
N LEU A 272 -9.38 10.73 18.81
CA LEU A 272 -10.17 9.63 18.26
C LEU A 272 -11.31 9.15 19.16
N LYS A 273 -11.18 9.28 20.49
CA LYS A 273 -12.26 8.90 21.44
C LYS A 273 -13.54 9.74 21.31
N GLY A 274 -13.51 10.88 20.60
CA GLY A 274 -14.69 11.70 20.25
C GLY A 274 -15.39 12.42 21.42
N ALA A 275 -15.23 11.96 22.66
CA ALA A 275 -15.83 12.52 23.86
C ALA A 275 -15.08 13.73 24.45
N SER A 276 -13.92 14.10 23.90
CA SER A 276 -13.20 15.29 24.33
C SER A 276 -13.87 16.56 23.79
N LYS A 277 -14.28 17.43 24.73
CA LYS A 277 -14.69 18.82 24.45
C LYS A 277 -13.56 19.59 23.72
N ASP A 278 -12.32 19.22 24.02
CA ASP A 278 -11.08 19.72 23.42
C ASP A 278 -10.84 19.11 22.02
N LYS A 279 -11.63 19.47 21.02
CA LYS A 279 -11.21 19.29 19.62
C LYS A 279 -9.94 20.12 19.38
N PRO A 280 -8.96 19.63 18.59
CA PRO A 280 -7.76 20.41 18.29
C PRO A 280 -8.15 21.69 17.55
N LYS A 281 -7.60 22.83 17.99
CA LYS A 281 -7.86 24.14 17.36
C LYS A 281 -7.44 24.05 15.88
N PRO A 282 -8.34 24.34 14.93
CA PRO A 282 -7.98 24.35 13.51
C PRO A 282 -7.00 25.47 13.20
N ASN A 283 -6.08 25.18 12.28
CA ASN A 283 -5.30 26.18 11.57
C ASN A 283 -6.15 26.85 10.48
N VAL A 284 -6.97 26.06 9.79
CA VAL A 284 -7.84 26.48 8.69
C VAL A 284 -9.17 25.73 8.71
N THR A 285 -10.23 26.41 8.27
CA THR A 285 -11.61 25.92 8.20
C THR A 285 -12.07 25.85 6.75
N VAL A 286 -12.37 24.66 6.26
CA VAL A 286 -13.01 24.44 4.96
C VAL A 286 -14.53 24.50 5.14
N ALA A 287 -15.20 25.33 4.35
CA ALA A 287 -16.62 25.60 4.43
C ALA A 287 -17.21 25.85 3.03
N LYS A 288 -17.99 24.88 2.51
CA LYS A 288 -18.57 24.96 1.16
C LYS A 288 -19.53 26.16 0.95
N ASP A 289 -20.12 26.67 2.03
CA ASP A 289 -20.97 27.86 2.04
C ASP A 289 -20.20 29.19 2.03
N GLY A 290 -18.87 29.16 2.14
CA GLY A 290 -18.02 30.34 2.27
C GLY A 290 -17.90 30.89 3.70
N SER A 291 -18.42 30.20 4.72
CA SER A 291 -18.31 30.61 6.12
C SER A 291 -16.97 30.22 6.78
N GLY A 292 -15.91 30.11 6.01
CA GLY A 292 -14.58 29.65 6.42
C GLY A 292 -13.51 30.06 5.41
N ASP A 293 -12.26 29.73 5.71
CA ASP A 293 -11.08 30.23 4.99
C ASP A 293 -11.00 29.72 3.54
N PHE A 294 -11.50 28.50 3.28
CA PHE A 294 -11.49 27.85 1.96
C PHE A 294 -12.82 27.16 1.65
N LYS A 295 -13.13 26.94 0.36
CA LYS A 295 -14.38 26.29 -0.08
C LYS A 295 -14.21 24.79 -0.32
N THR A 296 -12.99 24.34 -0.58
CA THR A 296 -12.59 22.95 -0.83
C THR A 296 -11.41 22.55 0.05
N ILE A 297 -11.23 21.23 0.22
CA ILE A 297 -10.09 20.68 0.95
C ILE A 297 -8.80 20.85 0.11
N SER A 298 -8.92 20.74 -1.21
CA SER A 298 -7.82 20.92 -2.17
C SER A 298 -7.22 22.33 -2.13
N GLU A 299 -8.04 23.38 -2.01
CA GLU A 299 -7.55 24.76 -1.78
C GLU A 299 -6.79 24.89 -0.45
N ALA A 300 -7.32 24.34 0.64
CA ALA A 300 -6.70 24.41 1.96
C ALA A 300 -5.35 23.67 2.03
N LEU A 301 -5.20 22.56 1.29
CA LEU A 301 -3.93 21.86 1.13
C LEU A 301 -2.94 22.64 0.25
N ALA A 302 -3.41 23.26 -0.84
CA ALA A 302 -2.58 24.09 -1.71
C ALA A 302 -2.06 25.37 -1.02
N ALA A 303 -2.84 25.91 -0.08
CA ALA A 303 -2.46 27.06 0.75
C ALA A 303 -1.57 26.70 1.95
N MET A 304 -1.29 25.40 2.20
CA MET A 304 -0.48 24.97 3.33
C MET A 304 1.01 25.33 3.10
N PRO A 305 1.71 25.94 4.08
CA PRO A 305 3.11 26.30 3.91
C PRO A 305 3.99 25.05 3.73
N ALA A 306 4.92 25.12 2.76
CA ALA A 306 5.79 23.99 2.38
C ALA A 306 6.76 23.51 3.48
N LYS A 307 6.85 24.24 4.60
CA LYS A 307 7.38 23.79 5.89
C LYS A 307 6.41 24.26 6.97
N TYR A 308 6.01 23.35 7.84
CA TYR A 308 5.20 23.65 9.03
C TYR A 308 5.73 22.82 10.19
N GLU A 309 5.95 23.45 11.34
CA GLU A 309 6.42 22.78 12.55
C GLU A 309 5.24 22.49 13.49
N GLY A 310 5.19 21.26 14.01
CA GLY A 310 4.02 20.77 14.74
C GLY A 310 2.97 20.15 13.80
N ARG A 311 1.70 20.21 14.21
CA ARG A 311 0.56 19.55 13.55
C ARG A 311 -0.33 20.57 12.83
N TYR A 312 -0.62 20.34 11.55
CA TYR A 312 -1.48 21.23 10.76
C TYR A 312 -2.92 20.70 10.77
N VAL A 313 -3.85 21.48 11.31
CA VAL A 313 -5.21 21.02 11.62
C VAL A 313 -6.22 21.65 10.67
N ILE A 314 -6.84 20.84 9.82
CA ILE A 314 -7.90 21.25 8.87
C ILE A 314 -9.25 20.81 9.44
N PHE A 315 -10.12 21.77 9.75
CA PHE A 315 -11.52 21.49 10.10
C PHE A 315 -12.41 21.64 8.87
N VAL A 316 -13.19 20.61 8.53
CA VAL A 316 -14.11 20.63 7.39
C VAL A 316 -15.55 20.65 7.89
N LYS A 317 -16.25 21.77 7.68
CA LYS A 317 -17.67 21.91 8.06
C LYS A 317 -18.56 20.95 7.26
N GLN A 318 -19.71 20.61 7.83
CA GLN A 318 -20.74 19.79 7.21
C GLN A 318 -21.05 20.22 5.76
N GLY A 319 -21.17 19.24 4.86
CA GLY A 319 -21.31 19.47 3.42
C GLY A 319 -20.94 18.23 2.60
N ILE A 320 -21.28 18.28 1.31
CA ILE A 320 -20.88 17.30 0.31
C ILE A 320 -19.87 17.95 -0.62
N TYR A 321 -18.60 17.56 -0.52
CA TYR A 321 -17.47 18.08 -1.28
C TYR A 321 -17.21 17.14 -2.47
N ASP A 322 -17.43 17.64 -3.68
CA ASP A 322 -17.32 16.87 -4.94
C ASP A 322 -15.93 17.19 -5.54
N GLU A 323 -14.89 16.57 -4.97
CA GLU A 323 -13.47 16.85 -5.25
C GLU A 323 -12.61 15.58 -5.12
N THR A 324 -11.41 15.58 -5.73
CA THR A 324 -10.42 14.52 -5.56
C THR A 324 -9.24 15.05 -4.78
N VAL A 325 -9.19 14.72 -3.49
CA VAL A 325 -8.15 15.23 -2.58
C VAL A 325 -6.87 14.40 -2.74
N THR A 326 -5.73 15.07 -2.89
CA THR A 326 -4.41 14.43 -2.95
C THR A 326 -3.47 15.09 -1.95
N VAL A 327 -3.06 14.33 -0.94
CA VAL A 327 -2.04 14.74 0.03
C VAL A 327 -0.69 14.22 -0.45
N THR A 328 0.32 15.09 -0.53
CA THR A 328 1.69 14.73 -0.97
C THR A 328 2.65 14.59 0.21
N LYS A 329 3.77 13.86 0.08
CA LYS A 329 4.76 13.70 1.18
C LYS A 329 5.34 15.02 1.72
N LYS A 330 5.34 16.09 0.92
CA LYS A 330 5.67 17.46 1.36
C LYS A 330 4.78 17.95 2.51
N MET A 331 3.57 17.42 2.62
CA MET A 331 2.52 17.89 3.52
C MET A 331 2.51 17.08 4.84
N ALA A 332 3.56 17.23 5.64
CA ALA A 332 3.75 16.45 6.87
C ALA A 332 2.75 16.81 7.99
N ASN A 333 2.41 15.81 8.82
CA ASN A 333 1.65 15.96 10.08
C ASN A 333 0.31 16.72 9.96
N ILE A 334 -0.43 16.51 8.86
CA ILE A 334 -1.81 16.99 8.75
C ILE A 334 -2.74 16.16 9.63
N THR A 335 -3.72 16.81 10.26
CA THR A 335 -4.92 16.20 10.81
C THR A 335 -6.14 16.85 10.21
N ILE A 336 -6.95 16.09 9.46
CA ILE A 336 -8.25 16.55 8.95
C ILE A 336 -9.36 15.94 9.78
N TYR A 337 -10.31 16.75 10.26
CA TYR A 337 -11.54 16.27 10.89
C TYR A 337 -12.75 17.07 10.44
N GLY A 338 -13.95 16.48 10.56
CA GLY A 338 -15.20 17.13 10.18
C GLY A 338 -16.26 17.17 11.29
N ASP A 339 -17.46 17.63 10.92
CA ASP A 339 -18.63 17.68 11.81
C ASP A 339 -19.26 16.30 12.12
N GLY A 340 -18.82 15.25 11.44
CA GLY A 340 -19.23 13.85 11.67
C GLY A 340 -19.38 13.04 10.39
N SER A 341 -19.33 11.71 10.50
CA SER A 341 -19.39 10.73 9.40
C SER A 341 -20.57 10.94 8.44
N GLN A 342 -21.75 11.21 8.97
CA GLN A 342 -22.97 11.46 8.17
C GLN A 342 -23.17 12.91 7.71
N LYS A 343 -22.29 13.83 8.14
CA LYS A 343 -22.40 15.28 7.91
C LYS A 343 -21.36 15.84 6.93
N THR A 344 -20.13 15.32 6.99
CA THR A 344 -19.01 15.80 6.18
C THR A 344 -18.61 14.69 5.22
N ILE A 345 -18.97 14.86 3.94
CA ILE A 345 -18.85 13.81 2.93
C ILE A 345 -17.96 14.33 1.80
N VAL A 346 -16.82 13.68 1.58
CA VAL A 346 -16.01 13.88 0.37
C VAL A 346 -16.41 12.81 -0.65
N THR A 347 -16.59 13.19 -1.90
CA THR A 347 -16.97 12.31 -3.01
C THR A 347 -16.19 12.67 -4.27
N GLY A 348 -15.80 11.67 -5.04
CA GLY A 348 -15.22 11.82 -6.38
C GLY A 348 -15.98 10.99 -7.41
N ASN A 349 -15.75 11.29 -8.69
CA ASN A 349 -16.39 10.64 -9.84
C ASN A 349 -15.41 9.87 -10.76
N LYS A 350 -14.09 10.05 -10.58
CA LYS A 350 -13.04 9.35 -11.35
C LYS A 350 -13.22 7.84 -11.28
N ASN A 351 -13.07 7.16 -12.42
CA ASN A 351 -13.20 5.71 -12.54
C ASN A 351 -12.49 5.19 -13.80
N PHE A 352 -12.25 3.87 -13.84
CA PHE A 352 -11.50 3.21 -14.91
C PHE A 352 -12.24 3.11 -16.26
N ALA A 353 -13.58 3.10 -16.25
CA ALA A 353 -14.36 3.07 -17.50
C ALA A 353 -14.21 4.38 -18.29
N ASP A 354 -14.14 5.51 -17.59
CA ASP A 354 -13.83 6.84 -18.15
C ASP A 354 -12.32 7.03 -18.47
N GLY A 355 -11.50 5.97 -18.38
CA GLY A 355 -10.09 5.98 -18.75
C GLY A 355 -9.10 6.46 -17.68
N VAL A 356 -9.56 6.70 -16.44
CA VAL A 356 -8.66 7.06 -15.33
C VAL A 356 -8.07 5.79 -14.70
N GLN A 357 -6.75 5.67 -14.67
CA GLN A 357 -6.08 4.52 -14.06
C GLN A 357 -6.52 4.28 -12.61
N THR A 358 -6.69 3.01 -12.23
CA THR A 358 -7.30 2.59 -10.95
C THR A 358 -6.66 3.28 -9.75
N PHE A 359 -5.33 3.41 -9.75
CA PHE A 359 -4.54 4.11 -8.73
C PHE A 359 -4.99 5.58 -8.53
N ARG A 360 -5.33 6.30 -9.61
CA ARG A 360 -5.80 7.70 -9.59
C ARG A 360 -7.31 7.88 -9.43
N THR A 361 -8.08 6.80 -9.18
CA THR A 361 -9.53 6.88 -8.93
C THR A 361 -9.91 7.20 -7.47
N ALA A 362 -8.95 7.13 -6.54
CA ALA A 362 -9.19 7.40 -5.12
C ALA A 362 -9.76 8.82 -4.90
N THR A 363 -10.90 8.93 -4.22
CA THR A 363 -11.52 10.21 -3.84
C THR A 363 -10.65 11.01 -2.87
N PHE A 364 -9.94 10.30 -1.99
CA PHE A 364 -8.95 10.86 -1.08
C PHE A 364 -7.72 9.96 -1.16
N GLY A 365 -6.61 10.48 -1.69
CA GLY A 365 -5.35 9.76 -1.88
C GLY A 365 -4.22 10.41 -1.10
N ILE A 366 -3.29 9.58 -0.62
CA ILE A 366 -1.99 10.01 -0.11
C ILE A 366 -0.96 9.49 -1.11
N LEU A 367 -0.25 10.40 -1.78
CA LEU A 367 0.81 10.07 -2.74
C LEU A 367 2.16 10.43 -2.11
N ILE A 368 3.01 9.42 -1.96
CA ILE A 368 4.34 9.56 -1.34
C ILE A 368 5.32 10.23 -2.33
N ALA A 369 5.11 10.02 -3.62
CA ALA A 369 5.94 10.57 -4.67
C ALA A 369 5.78 12.08 -4.83
N LEU A 370 6.83 12.68 -5.39
CA LEU A 370 6.74 13.98 -6.02
C LEU A 370 6.14 13.78 -7.42
N THR A 371 5.01 14.43 -7.71
CA THR A 371 4.67 14.77 -9.10
C THR A 371 5.79 15.64 -9.67
N LEU A 372 6.44 15.14 -10.71
CA LEU A 372 7.50 15.83 -11.46
C LEU A 372 6.93 17.01 -12.27
#